data_AF-A0A9D7EGP2-F1
#
_entry.id   AF-A0A9D7EGP2-F1
#
_cell.length_a   1.000
_cell.length_b   1.000
_cell.length_c   1.000
_cell.angle_alpha   90.00
_cell.angle_beta   90.00
_cell.angle_gamma   90.00
#
_symmetry.space_group_name_H-M   'P 1'
#
loop_
_entity.id
_entity.type
_entity.pdbx_description
1 polymer ?
#
loop_
_entity_poly.entity_id
_entity_poly.type
_entity_poly.pdbx_seq_one_letter_code
_entity_poly.pdbx_strand_id
1 'polypeptide(L)'
;MSKSVFQRMLISAVFGAQTYLPDGKKHSYSSMKILKKKISDYLEVYSFTFPAVEDGCIIELKYNISERSVRVPGWQFQNDYYTLESQFSFTTTPFFIYNTVMIGLDDSLHTPAGEDVNVDHKTTKRFTWTLRNIPPIVAEPFQGAQLNFRPSMYFQLSGLKFDSYYGIPLDSTYEMNFLESWPDMARRLSEMFDEYVVLDDTLRNVVDSILATTESDLGKQIQQFCEFVRDEVTTTFEAGEYYFPSQTTAETLRRRAGTATDKNLLLVAILQTLKHDVNPLLIATRDHARFTTAILNDNQFNYMLCHMRIGSTDYFLDANSKDFPFPHLPPNLRADGGLVLTGERLHRFEYGANLTRTNDKPVDTLHIEHDAWKSGIRHDATLWLADDGSAICSSYVTISGYEQDIFSSDREATPDADVLKDLFGALKQKTFDIVEVTRNEPVNPDSVSYRIVLNISDFSTIGGGLLACQPSLLWSGENRLTNEKRQFPVDLYLPSFFSETLVLNLPGTYKTATLPSNISQITPDLLFSRAVLTDANSARVMTNVMFKRFFFHPGEYPVVRDFYKKVTSSVNESLTATEQ
;
A
#
# COMPACT_ATOMS: atom_id res chain seq x y z
N MET A 1 -34.14 -8.82 11.33
CA MET A 1 -33.66 -9.66 10.21
C MET A 1 -32.18 -9.92 10.45
N SER A 2 -31.86 -10.84 11.34
CA SER A 2 -30.48 -11.23 11.68
C SER A 2 -30.17 -12.59 11.07
N LYS A 3 -29.13 -12.56 10.24
CA LYS A 3 -28.29 -13.63 9.70
C LYS A 3 -27.57 -12.93 8.56
N SER A 4 -26.33 -12.55 8.84
CA SER A 4 -25.38 -11.95 7.91
C SER A 4 -25.66 -12.35 6.46
N VAL A 5 -25.92 -11.34 5.63
CA VAL A 5 -25.94 -11.48 4.17
C VAL A 5 -24.48 -11.62 3.74
N PHE A 6 -23.87 -12.76 4.05
CA PHE A 6 -22.59 -13.11 3.48
C PHE A 6 -22.83 -13.41 2.00
N GLN A 7 -22.37 -12.48 1.18
CA GLN A 7 -22.53 -12.49 -0.27
C GLN A 7 -21.68 -13.61 -0.86
N ARG A 8 -22.32 -14.72 -1.24
CA ARG A 8 -21.75 -15.61 -2.26
C ARG A 8 -22.10 -15.03 -3.62
N MET A 9 -21.14 -14.40 -4.29
CA MET A 9 -21.24 -14.19 -5.73
C MET A 9 -21.23 -15.56 -6.39
N LEU A 10 -22.34 -15.95 -6.98
CA LEU A 10 -22.40 -17.15 -7.79
C LEU A 10 -22.15 -16.71 -9.24
N ILE A 11 -21.03 -17.12 -9.82
CA ILE A 11 -20.89 -17.11 -11.28
C ILE A 11 -21.83 -18.19 -11.80
N SER A 12 -23.01 -17.76 -12.26
CA SER A 12 -24.08 -18.69 -12.62
C SER A 12 -23.85 -19.33 -13.98
N ALA A 13 -23.08 -18.71 -14.88
CA ALA A 13 -22.49 -19.35 -16.06
C ALA A 13 -21.52 -18.43 -16.84
N VAL A 14 -20.46 -19.02 -17.41
CA VAL A 14 -19.78 -18.48 -18.60
C VAL A 14 -20.62 -18.91 -19.80
N PHE A 15 -21.17 -17.97 -20.55
CA PHE A 15 -22.10 -18.24 -21.65
C PHE A 15 -21.41 -18.32 -23.01
N GLY A 16 -20.20 -17.77 -23.12
CA GLY A 16 -19.44 -17.82 -24.37
C GLY A 16 -17.97 -17.46 -24.14
N ALA A 17 -17.10 -18.28 -24.71
CA ALA A 17 -15.68 -17.98 -24.87
C ALA A 17 -15.27 -18.46 -26.27
N GLN A 18 -14.68 -17.57 -27.05
CA GLN A 18 -14.31 -17.85 -28.43
C GLN A 18 -13.12 -17.00 -28.88
N THR A 19 -12.40 -17.55 -29.85
CA THR A 19 -11.27 -16.90 -30.50
C THR A 19 -11.61 -16.70 -31.97
N TYR A 20 -11.37 -15.52 -32.51
CA TYR A 20 -11.40 -15.23 -33.94
C TYR A 20 -9.97 -15.08 -34.43
N LEU A 21 -9.55 -15.90 -35.39
CA LEU A 21 -8.22 -15.83 -35.99
C LEU A 21 -8.13 -14.65 -36.99
N PRO A 22 -6.91 -14.22 -37.39
CA PRO A 22 -6.72 -13.15 -38.37
C PRO A 22 -7.37 -13.43 -39.74
N ASP A 23 -7.54 -14.71 -40.10
CA ASP A 23 -8.26 -15.13 -41.32
C ASP A 23 -9.80 -15.07 -41.20
N GLY A 24 -10.31 -14.65 -40.02
CA GLY A 24 -11.73 -14.56 -39.70
C GLY A 24 -12.34 -15.86 -39.17
N LYS A 25 -11.57 -16.96 -39.08
CA LYS A 25 -12.08 -18.24 -38.60
C LYS A 25 -12.38 -18.19 -37.11
N LYS A 26 -13.57 -18.67 -36.76
CA LYS A 26 -14.08 -18.71 -35.39
C LYS A 26 -13.81 -20.06 -34.72
N HIS A 27 -13.23 -20.02 -33.53
CA HIS A 27 -13.03 -21.18 -32.64
C HIS A 27 -13.82 -20.96 -31.35
N SER A 28 -14.99 -21.60 -31.24
CA SER A 28 -15.86 -21.52 -30.05
C SER A 28 -15.74 -22.78 -29.20
N TYR A 29 -15.95 -22.63 -27.89
CA TYR A 29 -16.16 -23.75 -26.99
C TYR A 29 -17.65 -24.14 -26.94
N SER A 30 -17.98 -25.42 -27.16
CA SER A 30 -19.31 -25.97 -26.88
C SER A 30 -19.48 -26.36 -25.39
N SER A 31 -18.38 -26.65 -24.70
CA SER A 31 -18.35 -26.99 -23.26
C SER A 31 -16.98 -26.64 -22.62
N MET A 32 -16.80 -25.39 -22.19
CA MET A 32 -15.52 -24.93 -21.63
C MET A 32 -15.21 -25.61 -20.30
N LYS A 33 -14.01 -26.20 -20.18
CA LYS A 33 -13.54 -26.75 -18.89
C LYS A 33 -13.14 -25.59 -17.99
N ILE A 34 -14.01 -25.24 -17.04
CA ILE A 34 -13.76 -24.22 -16.03
C ILE A 34 -13.20 -24.90 -14.79
N LEU A 35 -11.98 -24.54 -14.41
CA LEU A 35 -11.37 -24.92 -13.15
C LEU A 35 -11.85 -23.96 -12.07
N LYS A 36 -12.35 -24.50 -10.96
CA LYS A 36 -12.78 -23.71 -9.80
C LYS A 36 -11.81 -23.95 -8.67
N LYS A 37 -11.24 -22.87 -8.13
CA LYS A 37 -10.38 -22.91 -6.94
C LYS A 37 -11.01 -22.04 -5.86
N LYS A 38 -11.47 -22.67 -4.78
CA LYS A 38 -11.88 -21.93 -3.58
C LYS A 38 -10.63 -21.42 -2.88
N ILE A 39 -10.53 -20.11 -2.71
CA ILE A 39 -9.40 -19.45 -2.03
C ILE A 39 -9.76 -19.21 -0.56
N SER A 40 -10.98 -18.76 -0.28
CA SER A 40 -11.52 -18.58 1.07
C SER A 40 -13.03 -18.85 1.08
N ASP A 41 -13.70 -18.63 2.21
CA ASP A 41 -15.17 -18.68 2.27
C ASP A 41 -15.86 -17.59 1.44
N TYR A 42 -15.11 -16.55 1.05
CA TYR A 42 -15.61 -15.35 0.37
C TYR A 42 -15.03 -15.16 -1.04
N LEU A 43 -13.96 -15.88 -1.39
CA LEU A 43 -13.28 -15.76 -2.67
C LEU A 43 -13.16 -17.11 -3.38
N GLU A 44 -13.72 -17.18 -4.59
CA GLU A 44 -13.55 -18.28 -5.52
C GLU A 44 -12.94 -17.75 -6.81
N VAL A 45 -11.92 -18.45 -7.31
CA VAL A 45 -11.26 -18.14 -8.57
C VAL A 45 -11.71 -19.16 -9.61
N TYR A 46 -12.14 -18.65 -10.76
CA TYR A 46 -12.55 -19.43 -11.92
C TYR A 46 -11.51 -19.24 -13.02
N SER A 47 -10.93 -20.34 -13.50
CA SER A 47 -9.87 -20.32 -14.51
C SER A 47 -10.26 -21.19 -15.71
N PHE A 48 -9.95 -20.73 -16.91
CA PHE A 48 -10.24 -21.41 -18.17
C PHE A 48 -9.24 -20.96 -19.26
N THR A 49 -9.16 -21.70 -20.36
CA THR A 49 -8.21 -21.42 -21.46
C THR A 49 -8.93 -21.21 -22.79
N PHE A 50 -8.48 -20.22 -23.56
CA PHE A 50 -8.98 -19.98 -24.92
C PHE A 50 -8.33 -20.95 -25.92
N PRO A 51 -9.11 -21.51 -26.87
CA PRO A 51 -8.55 -22.34 -27.93
C PRO A 51 -7.91 -21.46 -29.02
N ALA A 52 -6.92 -22.03 -29.73
CA ALA A 52 -6.36 -21.44 -30.96
C ALA A 52 -5.93 -19.96 -30.82
N VAL A 53 -5.35 -19.59 -29.67
CA VAL A 53 -4.78 -18.25 -29.47
C VAL A 53 -3.50 -18.14 -30.29
N GLU A 54 -3.44 -17.14 -31.15
CA GLU A 54 -2.28 -16.79 -31.97
C GLU A 54 -2.16 -15.27 -32.14
N ASP A 55 -1.03 -14.81 -32.67
CA ASP A 55 -0.77 -13.39 -32.87
C ASP A 55 -1.83 -12.77 -33.80
N GLY A 56 -2.43 -11.67 -33.33
CA GLY A 56 -3.47 -10.95 -34.07
C GLY A 56 -4.89 -11.53 -33.94
N CYS A 57 -5.10 -12.57 -33.14
CA CYS A 57 -6.45 -13.08 -32.86
C CYS A 57 -7.27 -12.11 -31.97
N ILE A 58 -8.60 -12.24 -32.01
CA ILE A 58 -9.54 -11.55 -31.12
C ILE A 58 -10.15 -12.56 -30.16
N ILE A 59 -10.05 -12.26 -28.87
CA ILE A 59 -10.65 -13.04 -27.79
C ILE A 59 -11.97 -12.40 -27.38
N GLU A 60 -13.04 -13.19 -27.32
CA GLU A 60 -14.34 -12.75 -26.79
C GLU A 60 -14.75 -13.62 -25.60
N LEU A 61 -15.14 -12.96 -24.51
CA LEU A 61 -15.62 -13.57 -23.28
C LEU A 61 -16.96 -12.96 -22.87
N LYS A 62 -17.92 -13.82 -22.54
CA LYS A 62 -19.22 -13.43 -21.98
C LYS A 62 -19.61 -14.31 -20.81
N TYR A 63 -19.95 -13.68 -19.69
CA TYR A 63 -20.37 -14.36 -18.46
C TYR A 63 -21.44 -13.54 -17.74
N ASN A 64 -22.20 -14.19 -16.85
CA ASN A 64 -23.05 -13.49 -15.88
C ASN A 64 -22.65 -13.88 -14.46
N ILE A 65 -22.66 -12.87 -13.59
CA ILE A 65 -22.56 -13.04 -12.14
C ILE A 65 -23.94 -12.75 -11.58
N SER A 66 -24.45 -13.66 -10.74
CA SER A 66 -25.71 -13.50 -10.04
C SER A 66 -25.47 -13.45 -8.55
N GLU A 67 -26.05 -12.46 -7.90
CA GLU A 67 -25.89 -12.24 -6.48
C GLU A 67 -27.22 -11.79 -5.86
N ARG A 68 -27.48 -12.18 -4.60
CA ARG A 68 -28.63 -11.69 -3.84
C ARG A 68 -28.24 -10.43 -3.10
N SER A 69 -28.06 -9.35 -3.86
CA SER A 69 -27.58 -8.08 -3.32
C SER A 69 -28.24 -6.90 -3.99
N VAL A 70 -28.46 -5.85 -3.20
CA VAL A 70 -28.83 -4.51 -3.69
C VAL A 70 -27.58 -3.65 -3.95
N ARG A 71 -26.39 -4.20 -3.69
CA ARG A 71 -25.10 -3.57 -3.99
C ARG A 71 -24.85 -3.67 -5.49
N VAL A 72 -24.48 -2.55 -6.07
CA VAL A 72 -24.05 -2.48 -7.47
C VAL A 72 -22.54 -2.26 -7.45
N PRO A 73 -21.74 -3.16 -8.06
CA PRO A 73 -20.29 -2.99 -8.11
C PRO A 73 -19.95 -1.72 -8.91
N GLY A 74 -18.85 -1.07 -8.52
CA GLY A 74 -18.31 0.03 -9.32
C GLY A 74 -17.84 -0.44 -10.69
N TRP A 75 -17.79 0.47 -11.65
CA TRP A 75 -17.30 0.21 -13.00
C TRP A 75 -16.09 1.08 -13.32
N GLN A 76 -15.05 0.49 -13.87
CA GLN A 76 -13.88 1.20 -14.39
C GLN A 76 -13.92 1.19 -15.91
N PHE A 77 -13.87 2.37 -16.53
CA PHE A 77 -13.94 2.45 -17.99
C PHE A 77 -12.60 2.15 -18.67
N GLN A 78 -11.49 2.40 -17.98
CA GLN A 78 -10.14 2.25 -18.49
C GLN A 78 -9.51 0.92 -18.08
N ASN A 79 -8.79 0.29 -19.00
CA ASN A 79 -8.06 -0.97 -18.80
C ASN A 79 -6.56 -0.80 -19.05
N ASP A 80 -5.79 -1.84 -18.72
CA ASP A 80 -4.33 -1.93 -18.96
C ASP A 80 -3.99 -1.91 -20.46
N TYR A 81 -4.98 -2.20 -21.31
CA TYR A 81 -4.90 -2.12 -22.77
C TYR A 81 -5.73 -0.96 -23.31
N TYR A 82 -5.38 -0.51 -24.51
CA TYR A 82 -6.17 0.50 -25.21
C TYR A 82 -7.62 0.04 -25.33
N THR A 83 -8.55 0.86 -24.84
CA THR A 83 -9.96 0.52 -24.81
C THR A 83 -10.69 1.31 -25.88
N LEU A 84 -11.01 0.63 -26.99
CA LEU A 84 -11.72 1.24 -28.12
C LEU A 84 -13.11 1.74 -27.70
N GLU A 85 -13.82 0.94 -26.90
CA GLU A 85 -15.13 1.27 -26.35
C GLU A 85 -15.28 0.57 -24.99
N SER A 86 -15.75 1.30 -23.98
CA SER A 86 -16.18 0.76 -22.70
C SER A 86 -17.59 1.25 -22.43
N GLN A 87 -18.53 0.31 -22.35
CA GLN A 87 -19.95 0.59 -22.12
C GLN A 87 -20.40 -0.06 -20.82
N PHE A 88 -21.11 0.73 -20.00
CA PHE A 88 -21.74 0.24 -18.78
C PHE A 88 -23.23 0.57 -18.82
N SER A 89 -24.08 -0.44 -18.59
CA SER A 89 -25.52 -0.28 -18.52
C SER A 89 -26.04 -0.70 -17.15
N PHE A 90 -26.68 0.24 -16.46
CA PHE A 90 -27.37 -0.02 -15.20
C PHE A 90 -28.88 -0.08 -15.43
N THR A 91 -29.49 -1.23 -15.13
CA THR A 91 -30.95 -1.39 -15.21
C THR A 91 -31.50 -1.61 -13.80
N THR A 92 -32.39 -0.73 -13.36
CA THR A 92 -33.01 -0.79 -12.04
C THR A 92 -34.52 -0.58 -12.11
N THR A 93 -35.24 -1.14 -11.17
CA THR A 93 -36.64 -0.76 -10.93
C THR A 93 -36.69 0.65 -10.33
N PRO A 94 -37.65 1.51 -10.70
CA PRO A 94 -37.81 2.86 -10.10
C PRO A 94 -37.95 2.86 -8.57
N PHE A 95 -38.23 1.69 -8.00
CA PHE A 95 -38.28 1.41 -6.58
C PHE A 95 -36.99 1.73 -5.81
N PHE A 96 -35.82 1.50 -6.40
CA PHE A 96 -34.54 1.72 -5.72
C PHE A 96 -33.95 3.07 -6.12
N ILE A 97 -33.62 3.90 -5.12
CA ILE A 97 -32.95 5.18 -5.33
C ILE A 97 -31.45 4.96 -5.18
N TYR A 98 -30.70 5.19 -6.27
CA TYR A 98 -29.25 5.14 -6.28
C TYR A 98 -28.66 6.52 -6.58
N ASN A 99 -27.72 6.94 -5.75
CA ASN A 99 -26.81 8.04 -6.07
C ASN A 99 -25.66 7.50 -6.89
N THR A 100 -25.30 8.20 -7.97
CA THR A 100 -24.15 7.86 -8.82
C THR A 100 -23.03 8.84 -8.56
N VAL A 101 -21.83 8.33 -8.31
CA VAL A 101 -20.60 9.13 -8.16
C VAL A 101 -19.65 8.77 -9.29
N MET A 102 -19.22 9.79 -10.03
CA MET A 102 -18.27 9.68 -11.13
C MET A 102 -16.93 10.26 -10.69
N ILE A 103 -15.85 9.50 -10.85
CA ILE A 103 -14.47 9.94 -10.52
C ILE A 103 -13.64 9.90 -11.80
N GLY A 104 -12.82 10.93 -12.03
CA GLY A 104 -11.89 10.97 -13.16
C GLY A 104 -12.57 11.04 -14.54
N LEU A 105 -13.84 11.47 -14.56
CA LEU A 105 -14.61 11.71 -15.78
C LEU A 105 -14.74 13.21 -15.99
N ASP A 106 -14.77 13.64 -17.26
CA ASP A 106 -15.06 15.02 -17.63
C ASP A 106 -16.46 15.40 -17.14
N ASP A 107 -16.62 16.63 -16.63
CA ASP A 107 -17.89 17.20 -16.19
C ASP A 107 -18.96 17.17 -17.30
N SER A 108 -18.54 17.10 -18.57
CA SER A 108 -19.42 16.93 -19.74
C SER A 108 -20.13 15.57 -19.79
N LEU A 109 -19.62 14.55 -19.08
CA LEU A 109 -20.21 13.22 -19.02
C LEU A 109 -21.32 13.17 -17.97
N HIS A 110 -22.49 13.71 -18.32
CA HIS A 110 -23.65 13.70 -17.45
C HIS A 110 -24.32 12.32 -17.37
N THR A 111 -25.04 12.06 -16.28
CA THR A 111 -25.95 10.91 -16.19
C THR A 111 -26.96 10.99 -17.35
N PRO A 112 -27.03 9.98 -18.23
CA PRO A 112 -27.94 9.98 -19.37
C PRO A 112 -29.40 9.95 -18.89
N ALA A 113 -30.31 10.39 -19.75
CA ALA A 113 -31.73 10.17 -19.52
C ALA A 113 -32.02 8.65 -19.52
N GLY A 114 -32.72 8.18 -18.48
CA GLY A 114 -33.06 6.77 -18.36
C GLY A 114 -34.13 6.35 -19.37
N GLU A 115 -33.86 5.29 -20.14
CA GLU A 115 -34.80 4.68 -21.06
C GLU A 115 -35.71 3.68 -20.33
N ASP A 116 -37.00 3.64 -20.68
CA ASP A 116 -37.92 2.62 -20.19
C ASP A 116 -37.68 1.31 -20.93
N VAL A 117 -37.37 0.25 -20.18
CA VAL A 117 -37.17 -1.10 -20.71
C VAL A 117 -37.99 -2.10 -19.91
N ASN A 118 -38.62 -3.05 -20.61
CA ASN A 118 -39.38 -4.13 -19.99
C ASN A 118 -38.46 -5.31 -19.68
N VAL A 119 -38.32 -5.64 -18.40
CA VAL A 119 -37.59 -6.81 -17.91
C VAL A 119 -38.55 -7.64 -17.06
N ASP A 120 -38.73 -8.92 -17.41
CA ASP A 120 -39.64 -9.85 -16.73
C ASP A 120 -41.05 -9.28 -16.49
N HIS A 121 -41.62 -8.66 -17.52
CA HIS A 121 -42.94 -8.00 -17.51
C HIS A 121 -43.06 -6.79 -16.57
N LYS A 122 -41.94 -6.22 -16.10
CA LYS A 122 -41.90 -4.99 -15.30
C LYS A 122 -41.23 -3.87 -16.07
N THR A 123 -41.80 -2.67 -16.00
CA THR A 123 -41.16 -1.45 -16.47
C THR A 123 -39.98 -1.12 -15.55
N THR A 124 -38.79 -1.08 -16.13
CA THR A 124 -37.53 -0.74 -15.46
C THR A 124 -36.89 0.45 -16.18
N LYS A 125 -35.95 1.12 -15.51
CA LYS A 125 -35.15 2.20 -16.10
C LYS A 125 -33.76 1.68 -16.39
N ARG A 126 -33.29 1.86 -17.62
CA ARG A 126 -31.89 1.62 -18.00
C ARG A 126 -31.16 2.93 -18.26
N PHE A 127 -29.94 3.00 -17.75
CA PHE A 127 -28.99 4.09 -17.96
C PHE A 127 -27.74 3.49 -18.60
N THR A 128 -27.22 4.11 -19.66
CA THR A 128 -26.06 3.59 -20.39
C THR A 128 -25.00 4.68 -20.59
N TRP A 129 -23.81 4.42 -20.08
CA TRP A 129 -22.63 5.26 -20.26
C TRP A 129 -21.67 4.60 -21.24
N THR A 130 -21.03 5.38 -22.11
CA THR A 130 -20.06 4.87 -23.08
C THR A 130 -18.89 5.82 -23.20
N LEU A 131 -17.70 5.31 -22.99
CA LEU A 131 -16.45 6.00 -23.30
C LEU A 131 -15.78 5.29 -24.47
N ARG A 132 -15.08 6.06 -25.31
CA ARG A 132 -14.39 5.56 -26.51
C ARG A 132 -12.96 6.05 -26.54
N ASN A 133 -12.10 5.29 -27.21
CA ASN A 133 -10.71 5.68 -27.51
C ASN A 133 -9.90 6.00 -26.24
N ILE A 134 -10.06 5.18 -25.19
CA ILE A 134 -9.42 5.38 -23.90
C ILE A 134 -8.01 4.79 -23.95
N PRO A 135 -6.95 5.59 -23.70
CA PRO A 135 -5.59 5.08 -23.71
C PRO A 135 -5.36 4.03 -22.60
N PRO A 136 -4.40 3.11 -22.77
CA PRO A 136 -4.05 2.16 -21.72
C PRO A 136 -3.56 2.88 -20.47
N ILE A 137 -3.83 2.29 -19.31
CA ILE A 137 -3.16 2.67 -18.06
C ILE A 137 -1.81 1.96 -17.96
N VAL A 138 -0.73 2.73 -18.02
CA VAL A 138 0.63 2.19 -17.92
C VAL A 138 1.11 2.38 -16.48
N ALA A 139 1.56 1.30 -15.86
CA ALA A 139 2.14 1.36 -14.52
C ALA A 139 3.39 2.25 -14.52
N GLU A 140 3.42 3.24 -13.63
CA GLU A 140 4.56 4.14 -13.48
C GLU A 140 5.29 3.86 -12.16
N PRO A 141 6.63 3.96 -12.09
CA PRO A 141 7.39 3.74 -10.85
C PRO A 141 6.94 4.68 -9.72
N PHE A 142 6.84 4.18 -8.49
CA PHE A 142 6.34 4.97 -7.34
C PHE A 142 4.94 5.55 -7.57
N GLN A 143 4.07 4.86 -8.31
CA GLN A 143 2.65 5.23 -8.39
C GLN A 143 1.89 4.75 -7.15
N GLY A 144 0.87 5.50 -6.73
CA GLY A 144 -0.15 4.98 -5.80
C GLY A 144 -1.15 4.04 -6.49
N ALA A 145 -2.23 3.65 -5.81
CA ALA A 145 -3.24 2.77 -6.38
C ALA A 145 -3.84 3.32 -7.68
N GLN A 146 -3.78 2.51 -8.74
CA GLN A 146 -4.31 2.88 -10.07
C GLN A 146 -5.81 3.18 -10.03
N LEU A 147 -6.56 2.53 -9.13
CA LEU A 147 -8.00 2.73 -8.96
C LEU A 147 -8.37 4.19 -8.68
N ASN A 148 -7.44 5.00 -8.14
CA ASN A 148 -7.65 6.41 -7.84
C ASN A 148 -7.72 7.32 -9.07
N PHE A 149 -7.21 6.86 -10.20
CA PHE A 149 -7.04 7.70 -11.40
C PHE A 149 -7.76 7.13 -12.61
N ARG A 150 -8.32 5.92 -12.50
CA ARG A 150 -9.16 5.33 -13.54
C ARG A 150 -10.51 6.05 -13.57
N PRO A 151 -10.98 6.52 -14.75
CA PRO A 151 -12.35 6.98 -14.91
C PRO A 151 -13.32 5.90 -14.45
N SER A 152 -14.09 6.19 -13.40
CA SER A 152 -14.85 5.19 -12.67
C SER A 152 -16.24 5.71 -12.27
N MET A 153 -17.17 4.78 -12.09
CA MET A 153 -18.53 5.01 -11.60
C MET A 153 -18.83 4.15 -10.40
N TYR A 154 -19.44 4.75 -9.39
CA TYR A 154 -19.88 4.10 -8.16
C TYR A 154 -21.35 4.38 -7.91
N PHE A 155 -22.05 3.38 -7.37
CA PHE A 155 -23.47 3.45 -7.08
C PHE A 155 -23.69 3.26 -5.59
N GLN A 156 -24.46 4.15 -4.99
CA GLN A 156 -24.85 4.09 -3.59
C GLN A 156 -26.36 4.00 -3.50
N LEU A 157 -26.88 2.92 -2.91
CA LEU A 157 -28.30 2.83 -2.58
C LEU A 157 -28.61 3.84 -1.46
N SER A 158 -29.29 4.92 -1.79
CA SER A 158 -29.62 6.00 -0.85
C SER A 158 -31.00 5.82 -0.22
N GLY A 159 -31.91 5.11 -0.89
CA GLY A 159 -33.25 4.88 -0.37
C GLY A 159 -34.15 4.01 -1.23
N LEU A 160 -35.41 3.94 -0.83
CA LEU A 160 -36.49 3.27 -1.52
C LEU A 160 -37.62 4.25 -1.81
N LYS A 161 -38.27 4.07 -2.95
CA LYS A 161 -39.42 4.86 -3.39
C LYS A 161 -40.60 3.95 -3.72
N PHE A 162 -41.71 4.10 -3.02
CA PHE A 162 -42.91 3.31 -3.25
C PHE A 162 -44.08 4.23 -3.66
N ASP A 163 -44.67 3.94 -4.82
CA ASP A 163 -45.95 4.55 -5.24
C ASP A 163 -47.14 3.59 -4.99
N SER A 164 -46.84 2.38 -4.50
CA SER A 164 -47.84 1.39 -4.10
C SER A 164 -47.29 0.47 -3.00
N TYR A 165 -48.18 -0.04 -2.14
CA TYR A 165 -47.87 -1.02 -1.10
C TYR A 165 -48.75 -2.27 -1.32
N TYR A 166 -48.13 -3.43 -1.54
CA TYR A 166 -48.83 -4.67 -1.94
C TYR A 166 -49.78 -4.53 -3.14
N GLY A 167 -49.43 -3.69 -4.11
CA GLY A 167 -50.24 -3.46 -5.32
C GLY A 167 -51.42 -2.50 -5.11
N ILE A 168 -51.56 -1.92 -3.92
CA ILE A 168 -52.50 -0.83 -3.64
C ILE A 168 -51.76 0.49 -3.87
N PRO A 169 -52.18 1.34 -4.82
CA PRO A 169 -51.61 2.68 -5.01
C PRO A 169 -51.67 3.49 -3.71
N LEU A 170 -50.60 4.21 -3.39
CA LEU A 170 -50.57 5.12 -2.25
C LEU A 170 -51.08 6.50 -2.68
N ASP A 171 -51.75 7.21 -1.77
CA ASP A 171 -52.23 8.59 -2.02
C ASP A 171 -51.08 9.58 -2.27
N SER A 172 -49.89 9.25 -1.79
CA SER A 172 -48.65 9.95 -2.07
C SER A 172 -47.49 8.95 -2.17
N THR A 173 -46.50 9.30 -2.99
CA THR A 173 -45.22 8.61 -3.03
C THR A 173 -44.59 8.58 -1.63
N TYR A 174 -44.24 7.39 -1.14
CA TYR A 174 -43.47 7.21 0.08
C TYR A 174 -41.99 6.99 -0.24
N GLU A 175 -41.11 7.81 0.36
CA GLU A 175 -39.66 7.70 0.22
C GLU A 175 -39.02 7.37 1.57
N MET A 176 -38.15 6.35 1.60
CA MET A 176 -37.38 5.95 2.77
C MET A 176 -35.89 6.08 2.47
N ASN A 177 -35.18 6.90 3.21
CA ASN A 177 -33.72 7.00 3.10
C ASN A 177 -33.04 5.99 4.03
N PHE A 178 -31.97 5.36 3.56
CA PHE A 178 -31.27 4.32 4.32
C PHE A 178 -30.01 4.78 5.03
N LEU A 179 -29.24 5.66 4.40
CA LEU A 179 -27.96 6.15 4.90
C LEU A 179 -27.88 7.63 4.56
N GLU A 180 -28.04 8.47 5.58
CA GLU A 180 -28.01 9.93 5.42
C GLU A 180 -26.64 10.50 5.79
N SER A 181 -25.86 9.78 6.60
CA SER A 181 -24.57 10.26 7.08
C SER A 181 -23.56 9.15 7.39
N TRP A 182 -22.29 9.52 7.50
CA TRP A 182 -21.23 8.64 7.95
C TRP A 182 -21.37 8.17 9.42
N PRO A 183 -21.82 8.99 10.38
CA PRO A 183 -22.18 8.50 11.72
C PRO A 183 -23.22 7.38 11.69
N ASP A 184 -24.23 7.44 10.80
CA ASP A 184 -25.20 6.34 10.65
C ASP A 184 -24.52 5.05 10.18
N MET A 185 -23.59 5.17 9.22
CA MET A 185 -22.79 4.04 8.75
C MET A 185 -21.93 3.47 9.89
N ALA A 186 -21.24 4.32 10.64
CA ALA A 186 -20.37 3.92 11.75
C ALA A 186 -21.15 3.15 12.82
N ARG A 187 -22.33 3.66 13.24
CA ARG A 187 -23.19 2.99 14.21
C ARG A 187 -23.67 1.64 13.70
N ARG A 188 -24.19 1.56 12.46
CA ARG A 188 -24.67 0.31 11.89
C ARG A 188 -23.56 -0.74 11.80
N LEU A 189 -22.37 -0.34 11.33
CA LEU A 189 -21.24 -1.24 11.25
C LEU A 189 -20.75 -1.64 12.65
N SER A 190 -20.75 -0.73 13.63
CA SER A 190 -20.44 -1.04 15.03
C SER A 190 -21.37 -2.13 15.57
N GLU A 191 -22.69 -1.96 15.44
CA GLU A 191 -23.68 -2.95 15.88
C GLU A 191 -23.44 -4.33 15.23
N MET A 192 -23.03 -4.34 13.95
CA MET A 192 -22.70 -5.58 13.25
C MET A 192 -21.39 -6.21 13.75
N PHE A 193 -20.38 -5.41 14.11
CA PHE A 193 -19.12 -5.90 14.68
C PHE A 193 -19.29 -6.42 16.11
N ASP A 194 -20.17 -5.79 16.91
CA ASP A 194 -20.46 -6.20 18.28
C ASP A 194 -20.99 -7.63 18.37
N GLU A 195 -21.66 -8.14 17.33
CA GLU A 195 -22.08 -9.55 17.24
C GLU A 195 -20.89 -10.54 17.22
N TYR A 196 -19.70 -10.09 16.87
CA TYR A 196 -18.47 -10.90 16.78
C TYR A 196 -17.53 -10.70 17.98
N VAL A 197 -17.75 -9.66 18.79
CA VAL A 197 -16.95 -9.37 19.98
C VAL A 197 -17.48 -10.18 21.17
N VAL A 198 -16.68 -11.15 21.63
CA VAL A 198 -16.98 -11.98 22.80
C VAL A 198 -15.88 -11.80 23.84
N LEU A 199 -16.26 -11.26 25.00
CA LEU A 199 -15.39 -11.06 26.16
C LEU A 199 -15.70 -12.10 27.24
N ASP A 200 -15.32 -13.36 27.00
CA ASP A 200 -15.55 -14.46 27.95
C ASP A 200 -14.40 -14.63 28.95
N ASP A 201 -14.53 -15.59 29.87
CA ASP A 201 -13.50 -15.84 30.89
C ASP A 201 -12.21 -16.41 30.30
N THR A 202 -12.28 -17.09 29.15
CA THR A 202 -11.09 -17.57 28.44
C THR A 202 -10.21 -16.40 28.01
N LEU A 203 -10.83 -15.38 27.40
CA LEU A 203 -10.13 -14.16 27.01
C LEU A 203 -9.55 -13.43 28.22
N ARG A 204 -10.33 -13.26 29.30
CA ARG A 204 -9.87 -12.62 30.53
C ARG A 204 -8.67 -13.32 31.15
N ASN A 205 -8.69 -14.66 31.22
CA ASN A 205 -7.58 -15.43 31.76
C ASN A 205 -6.29 -15.26 30.95
N VAL A 206 -6.40 -15.15 29.62
CA VAL A 206 -5.25 -14.84 28.75
C VAL A 206 -4.70 -13.45 29.06
N VAL A 207 -5.58 -12.46 29.17
CA VAL A 207 -5.18 -11.09 29.52
C VAL A 207 -4.47 -11.05 30.87
N ASP A 208 -5.06 -11.65 31.91
CA ASP A 208 -4.49 -11.71 33.25
C ASP A 208 -3.12 -12.41 33.26
N SER A 209 -2.95 -13.46 32.46
CA SER A 209 -1.68 -14.18 32.36
C SER A 209 -0.56 -13.34 31.76
N ILE A 210 -0.85 -12.54 30.72
CA ILE A 210 0.11 -11.64 30.08
C ILE A 210 0.44 -10.48 31.04
N LEU A 211 -0.57 -9.90 31.70
CA LEU A 211 -0.36 -8.82 32.67
C LEU A 211 0.46 -9.27 33.87
N ALA A 212 0.34 -10.52 34.31
CA ALA A 212 1.11 -11.04 35.44
C ALA A 212 2.62 -11.10 35.18
N THR A 213 3.05 -11.18 33.92
CA THR A 213 4.46 -11.24 33.52
C THR A 213 4.97 -9.96 32.85
N THR A 214 4.09 -9.01 32.56
CA THR A 214 4.45 -7.76 31.88
C THR A 214 4.61 -6.63 32.90
N GLU A 215 5.55 -5.72 32.64
CA GLU A 215 5.68 -4.50 33.44
C GLU A 215 4.38 -3.68 33.43
N SER A 216 4.17 -2.87 34.48
CA SER A 216 2.96 -2.03 34.61
C SER A 216 2.93 -0.83 33.65
N ASP A 217 3.88 -0.74 32.73
CA ASP A 217 3.90 0.28 31.69
C ASP A 217 2.87 -0.04 30.60
N LEU A 218 1.96 0.90 30.31
CA LEU A 218 0.87 0.69 29.37
C LEU A 218 1.39 0.43 27.94
N GLY A 219 2.48 1.07 27.53
CA GLY A 219 3.10 0.83 26.23
C GLY A 219 3.61 -0.60 26.09
N LYS A 220 4.32 -1.09 27.11
CA LYS A 220 4.79 -2.49 27.17
C LYS A 220 3.63 -3.50 27.19
N GLN A 221 2.55 -3.20 27.91
CA GLN A 221 1.36 -4.05 27.92
C GLN A 221 0.70 -4.14 26.54
N ILE A 222 0.46 -3.00 25.89
CA ILE A 222 -0.10 -2.97 24.54
C ILE A 222 0.80 -3.73 23.57
N GLN A 223 2.11 -3.51 23.63
CA GLN A 223 3.09 -4.24 22.82
C GLN A 223 2.95 -5.75 23.02
N GLN A 224 2.93 -6.25 24.26
CA GLN A 224 2.80 -7.68 24.54
C GLN A 224 1.47 -8.27 24.02
N PHE A 225 0.37 -7.53 24.07
CA PHE A 225 -0.89 -7.99 23.48
C PHE A 225 -0.84 -8.04 21.95
N CYS A 226 -0.27 -7.03 21.30
CA CYS A 226 -0.05 -7.03 19.86
C CYS A 226 0.81 -8.23 19.43
N GLU A 227 1.93 -8.46 20.12
CA GLU A 227 2.85 -9.58 19.86
C GLU A 227 2.18 -10.93 20.09
N PHE A 228 1.45 -11.10 21.20
CA PHE A 228 0.68 -12.32 21.46
C PHE A 228 -0.30 -12.64 20.34
N VAL A 229 -1.11 -11.66 19.90
CA VAL A 229 -2.08 -11.90 18.82
C VAL A 229 -1.35 -12.19 17.50
N ARG A 230 -0.26 -11.46 17.22
CA ARG A 230 0.53 -11.61 16.00
C ARG A 230 1.16 -12.99 15.87
N ASP A 231 1.74 -13.48 16.95
CA ASP A 231 2.61 -14.66 16.96
C ASP A 231 1.82 -15.94 17.31
N GLU A 232 0.85 -15.86 18.22
CA GLU A 232 0.05 -17.01 18.64
C GLU A 232 -1.20 -17.24 17.78
N VAL A 233 -1.55 -16.33 16.86
CA VAL A 233 -2.68 -16.51 15.94
C VAL A 233 -2.20 -16.55 14.49
N THR A 234 -2.35 -17.71 13.87
CA THR A 234 -1.98 -17.93 12.47
C THR A 234 -2.92 -17.19 11.52
N THR A 235 -2.37 -16.40 10.62
CA THR A 235 -3.14 -15.76 9.56
C THR A 235 -3.50 -16.79 8.49
N THR A 236 -4.79 -16.99 8.26
CA THR A 236 -5.32 -18.06 7.38
C THR A 236 -5.48 -17.62 5.93
N PHE A 237 -5.44 -16.33 5.66
CA PHE A 237 -5.56 -15.76 4.33
C PHE A 237 -4.88 -14.40 4.30
N GLU A 238 -4.00 -14.19 3.32
CA GLU A 238 -3.34 -12.90 3.07
C GLU A 238 -3.42 -12.58 1.57
N ALA A 239 -4.44 -11.79 1.18
CA ALA A 239 -4.43 -10.90 0.00
C ALA A 239 -5.71 -10.02 -0.06
N GLY A 240 -5.57 -8.68 -0.04
CA GLY A 240 -6.61 -7.70 -0.41
C GLY A 240 -7.86 -7.69 0.48
N GLU A 241 -7.68 -7.78 1.79
CA GLU A 241 -8.63 -8.32 2.76
C GLU A 241 -10.03 -7.66 2.80
N TYR A 242 -11.02 -8.47 3.15
CA TYR A 242 -12.35 -7.98 3.48
C TYR A 242 -12.30 -7.46 4.91
N TYR A 243 -12.71 -6.20 5.15
CA TYR A 243 -12.62 -5.54 6.45
C TYR A 243 -13.52 -6.11 7.54
N PHE A 244 -14.38 -7.09 7.21
CA PHE A 244 -15.41 -7.59 8.13
C PHE A 244 -15.01 -8.96 8.71
N PRO A 245 -15.23 -9.21 10.02
CA PRO A 245 -14.84 -10.45 10.67
C PRO A 245 -15.53 -11.67 10.07
N SER A 246 -14.80 -12.79 10.04
CA SER A 246 -15.30 -14.08 9.57
C SER A 246 -15.81 -14.96 10.72
N GLN A 247 -15.34 -14.70 11.94
CA GLN A 247 -15.65 -15.48 13.15
C GLN A 247 -15.55 -14.61 14.40
N THR A 248 -16.06 -15.10 15.53
CA THR A 248 -16.02 -14.34 16.80
C THR A 248 -14.64 -14.33 17.41
N THR A 249 -14.35 -13.36 18.28
CA THR A 249 -13.06 -13.28 19.00
C THR A 249 -12.79 -14.50 19.87
N ALA A 250 -13.82 -15.08 20.48
CA ALA A 250 -13.70 -16.35 21.23
C ALA A 250 -13.28 -17.51 20.32
N GLU A 251 -13.83 -17.60 19.10
CA GLU A 251 -13.45 -18.63 18.15
C GLU A 251 -12.03 -18.41 17.61
N THR A 252 -11.63 -17.17 17.33
CA THR A 252 -10.26 -16.82 16.94
C THR A 252 -9.25 -17.22 18.01
N LEU A 253 -9.53 -16.91 19.28
CA LEU A 253 -8.66 -17.27 20.39
C LEU A 253 -8.57 -18.81 20.56
N ARG A 254 -9.70 -19.51 20.47
CA ARG A 254 -9.76 -20.98 20.62
C ARG A 254 -9.04 -21.71 19.49
N ARG A 255 -9.24 -21.26 18.24
CA ARG A 255 -8.65 -21.89 17.05
C ARG A 255 -7.19 -21.51 16.83
N ARG A 256 -6.75 -20.37 17.37
CA ARG A 256 -5.42 -19.78 17.07
C ARG A 256 -5.19 -19.55 15.59
N ALA A 257 -6.27 -19.23 14.87
CA ALA A 257 -6.25 -19.00 13.44
C ALA A 257 -7.42 -18.10 13.00
N GLY A 258 -7.17 -17.15 12.09
CA GLY A 258 -8.19 -16.21 11.57
C GLY A 258 -7.67 -15.37 10.40
N THR A 259 -8.48 -14.47 9.83
CA THR A 259 -8.01 -13.43 8.90
C THR A 259 -7.30 -12.30 9.66
N ALA A 260 -6.67 -11.33 8.99
CA ALA A 260 -6.13 -10.17 9.71
C ALA A 260 -7.23 -9.39 10.44
N THR A 261 -8.43 -9.29 9.86
CA THR A 261 -9.57 -8.65 10.55
C THR A 261 -9.97 -9.41 11.81
N ASP A 262 -9.98 -10.75 11.78
CA ASP A 262 -10.26 -11.54 12.98
C ASP A 262 -9.19 -11.34 14.06
N LYS A 263 -7.91 -11.21 13.66
CA LYS A 263 -6.78 -10.91 14.57
C LYS A 263 -6.90 -9.52 15.18
N ASN A 264 -7.14 -8.50 14.36
CA ASN A 264 -7.30 -7.13 14.83
C ASN A 264 -8.55 -6.96 15.70
N LEU A 265 -9.62 -7.72 15.42
CA LEU A 265 -10.82 -7.72 16.27
C LEU A 265 -10.56 -8.41 17.62
N LEU A 266 -9.75 -9.48 17.62
CA LEU A 266 -9.29 -10.09 18.86
C LEU A 266 -8.45 -9.10 19.68
N LEU A 267 -7.55 -8.33 19.06
CA LEU A 267 -6.80 -7.27 19.73
C LEU A 267 -7.73 -6.20 20.33
N VAL A 268 -8.73 -5.74 19.58
CA VAL A 268 -9.78 -4.81 20.08
C VAL A 268 -10.44 -5.40 21.33
N ALA A 269 -10.89 -6.65 21.26
CA ALA A 269 -11.54 -7.32 22.40
C ALA A 269 -10.62 -7.44 23.62
N ILE A 270 -9.34 -7.80 23.43
CA ILE A 270 -8.34 -7.87 24.49
C ILE A 270 -8.21 -6.50 25.17
N LEU A 271 -7.98 -5.44 24.43
CA LEU A 271 -7.74 -4.11 25.00
C LEU A 271 -9.03 -3.51 25.62
N GLN A 272 -10.21 -3.88 25.11
CA GLN A 272 -11.49 -3.52 25.74
C GLN A 272 -11.66 -4.15 27.14
N THR A 273 -11.06 -5.32 27.42
CA THR A 273 -11.09 -5.89 28.79
C THR A 273 -10.40 -4.98 29.82
N LEU A 274 -9.44 -4.18 29.37
CA LEU A 274 -8.71 -3.19 30.18
C LEU A 274 -9.47 -1.87 30.36
N LYS A 275 -10.69 -1.77 29.81
CA LYS A 275 -11.56 -0.57 29.85
C LYS A 275 -10.96 0.66 29.17
N HIS A 276 -10.13 0.45 28.15
CA HIS A 276 -9.67 1.53 27.28
C HIS A 276 -10.70 1.88 26.20
N ASP A 277 -10.62 3.11 25.67
CA ASP A 277 -11.40 3.55 24.50
C ASP A 277 -10.78 2.91 23.25
N VAL A 278 -11.32 1.76 22.84
CA VAL A 278 -10.78 0.93 21.76
C VAL A 278 -11.91 0.48 20.84
N ASN A 279 -11.73 0.75 19.55
CA ASN A 279 -12.76 0.53 18.54
C ASN A 279 -12.13 0.00 17.24
N PRO A 280 -12.88 -0.78 16.43
CA PRO A 280 -12.46 -1.10 15.08
C PRO A 280 -12.32 0.17 14.23
N LEU A 281 -11.28 0.22 13.41
CA LEU A 281 -11.05 1.27 12.43
C LEU A 281 -10.99 0.67 11.03
N LEU A 282 -11.94 1.05 10.18
CA LEU A 282 -11.95 0.62 8.78
C LEU A 282 -11.12 1.57 7.93
N ILE A 283 -10.20 1.04 7.11
CA ILE A 283 -9.37 1.85 6.20
C ILE A 283 -9.43 1.33 4.77
N ALA A 284 -9.11 2.24 3.85
CA ALA A 284 -8.74 1.89 2.49
C ALA A 284 -7.21 1.86 2.42
N THR A 285 -6.61 0.69 2.24
CA THR A 285 -5.14 0.58 2.15
C THR A 285 -4.61 1.40 0.96
N ARG A 286 -3.32 1.77 0.97
CA ARG A 286 -2.74 2.64 -0.07
C ARG A 286 -2.73 2.02 -1.48
N ASP A 287 -2.81 0.69 -1.56
CA ASP A 287 -2.99 -0.10 -2.79
C ASP A 287 -4.46 -0.25 -3.19
N HIS A 288 -5.40 0.18 -2.35
CA HIS A 288 -6.83 0.28 -2.64
C HIS A 288 -7.24 1.68 -3.13
N ALA A 289 -8.49 1.81 -3.59
CA ALA A 289 -9.05 3.11 -3.91
C ALA A 289 -9.09 3.99 -2.65
N ARG A 290 -8.50 5.18 -2.73
CA ARG A 290 -8.40 6.18 -1.69
C ARG A 290 -9.79 6.49 -1.16
N PHE A 291 -9.93 6.36 0.15
CA PHE A 291 -11.14 6.73 0.86
C PHE A 291 -11.56 8.18 0.55
N THR A 292 -12.85 8.38 0.27
CA THR A 292 -13.43 9.71 0.09
C THR A 292 -14.75 9.83 0.84
N THR A 293 -14.94 10.97 1.52
CA THR A 293 -16.20 11.26 2.23
C THR A 293 -17.35 11.57 1.27
N ALA A 294 -17.06 11.80 -0.02
CA ALA A 294 -18.05 12.09 -1.06
C ALA A 294 -18.90 10.86 -1.44
N ILE A 295 -18.42 9.65 -1.16
CA ILE A 295 -19.13 8.41 -1.42
C ILE A 295 -19.51 7.81 -0.07
N LEU A 296 -20.79 7.79 0.30
CA LEU A 296 -21.22 7.17 1.56
C LEU A 296 -21.47 5.66 1.34
N ASN A 297 -20.37 4.92 1.16
CA ASN A 297 -20.38 3.48 0.88
C ASN A 297 -19.23 2.79 1.61
N ASP A 298 -19.53 1.67 2.28
CA ASP A 298 -18.59 0.87 3.05
C ASP A 298 -17.64 0.03 2.17
N ASN A 299 -17.95 -0.16 0.90
CA ASN A 299 -17.08 -0.82 -0.09
C ASN A 299 -15.74 -0.13 -0.35
N GLN A 300 -15.56 1.08 0.17
CA GLN A 300 -14.28 1.78 0.08
C GLN A 300 -13.23 1.18 1.02
N PHE A 301 -13.64 0.39 2.02
CA PHE A 301 -12.73 -0.20 2.98
C PHE A 301 -12.34 -1.62 2.57
N ASN A 302 -11.10 -1.98 2.84
CA ASN A 302 -10.52 -3.30 2.57
C ASN A 302 -9.54 -3.74 3.68
N TYR A 303 -9.61 -3.09 4.84
CA TYR A 303 -8.83 -3.49 5.99
C TYR A 303 -9.45 -2.95 7.28
N MET A 304 -9.20 -3.63 8.38
CA MET A 304 -9.59 -3.19 9.72
C MET A 304 -8.38 -3.16 10.64
N LEU A 305 -8.10 -1.98 11.21
CA LEU A 305 -7.09 -1.74 12.25
C LEU A 305 -7.77 -1.64 13.62
N CYS A 306 -6.99 -1.80 14.68
CA CYS A 306 -7.42 -1.46 16.03
C CYS A 306 -7.11 0.03 16.30
N HIS A 307 -8.14 0.83 16.56
CA HIS A 307 -7.98 2.22 17.03
C HIS A 307 -8.11 2.26 18.54
N MET A 308 -7.14 2.90 19.21
CA MET A 308 -7.12 3.07 20.66
C MET A 308 -6.85 4.54 21.01
N ARG A 309 -7.63 5.09 21.94
CA ARG A 309 -7.43 6.46 22.43
C ARG A 309 -6.90 6.46 23.87
N ILE A 310 -5.80 7.17 24.08
CA ILE A 310 -5.22 7.41 25.41
C ILE A 310 -5.18 8.93 25.64
N GLY A 311 -6.07 9.42 26.49
CA GLY A 311 -6.25 10.87 26.68
C GLY A 311 -6.73 11.56 25.40
N SER A 312 -5.90 12.45 24.85
CA SER A 312 -6.18 13.14 23.58
C SER A 312 -5.51 12.50 22.36
N THR A 313 -4.69 11.46 22.56
CA THR A 313 -3.87 10.86 21.52
C THR A 313 -4.52 9.57 21.01
N ASP A 314 -4.62 9.46 19.68
CA ASP A 314 -5.09 8.26 19.00
C ASP A 314 -3.92 7.40 18.53
N TYR A 315 -4.05 6.09 18.69
CA TYR A 315 -3.09 5.07 18.30
C TYR A 315 -3.76 4.11 17.32
N PHE A 316 -2.98 3.66 16.33
CA PHE A 316 -3.41 2.70 15.32
C PHE A 316 -2.54 1.46 15.43
N LEU A 317 -3.19 0.34 15.68
CA LEU A 317 -2.52 -0.92 15.98
C LEU A 317 -2.91 -1.94 14.93
N ASP A 318 -1.92 -2.71 14.50
CA ASP A 318 -2.10 -3.89 13.68
C ASP A 318 -1.42 -5.08 14.35
N ALA A 319 -2.17 -6.16 14.55
CA ALA A 319 -1.69 -7.42 15.07
C ALA A 319 -1.46 -8.46 13.98
N ASN A 320 -1.61 -8.11 12.70
CA ASN A 320 -1.33 -9.04 11.61
C ASN A 320 0.11 -8.98 11.13
N SER A 321 0.67 -7.78 10.99
CA SER A 321 1.94 -7.55 10.30
C SER A 321 3.13 -8.01 11.14
N LYS A 322 3.76 -9.10 10.69
CA LYS A 322 4.97 -9.64 11.32
C LYS A 322 6.16 -8.71 11.17
N ASP A 323 6.27 -8.07 10.00
CA ASP A 323 7.44 -7.26 9.65
C ASP A 323 7.45 -5.87 10.27
N PHE A 324 6.33 -5.42 10.83
CA PHE A 324 6.18 -4.10 11.41
C PHE A 324 5.77 -4.23 12.87
N PRO A 325 6.74 -4.31 13.81
CA PRO A 325 6.43 -4.40 15.22
C PRO A 325 5.78 -3.11 15.71
N PHE A 326 4.99 -3.22 16.79
CA PHE A 326 4.42 -2.06 17.48
C PHE A 326 5.51 -1.01 17.78
N PRO A 327 5.23 0.30 17.60
CA PRO A 327 3.98 0.92 17.16
C PRO A 327 3.90 1.19 15.65
N HIS A 328 4.72 0.52 14.83
CA HIS A 328 4.82 0.82 13.40
C HIS A 328 3.74 0.08 12.60
N LEU A 329 3.10 0.78 11.67
CA LEU A 329 2.20 0.17 10.70
C LEU A 329 2.93 -0.06 9.38
N PRO A 330 2.67 -1.14 8.64
CA PRO A 330 3.15 -1.27 7.28
C PRO A 330 2.83 -0.03 6.43
N PRO A 331 3.71 0.40 5.51
CA PRO A 331 3.46 1.54 4.65
C PRO A 331 2.11 1.50 3.93
N ASN A 332 1.65 0.33 3.48
CA ASN A 332 0.36 0.19 2.80
C ASN A 332 -0.86 0.39 3.73
N LEU A 333 -0.73 0.24 5.05
CA LEU A 333 -1.81 0.49 6.02
C LEU A 333 -1.86 1.97 6.48
N ARG A 334 -0.90 2.79 6.05
CA ARG A 334 -0.87 4.24 6.31
C ARG A 334 -1.80 5.00 5.35
N ALA A 335 -3.07 4.71 5.50
CA ALA A 335 -4.17 5.20 4.66
C ALA A 335 -4.59 6.64 5.00
N ASP A 336 -4.87 7.50 4.04
CA ASP A 336 -5.24 8.92 4.24
C ASP A 336 -6.61 9.17 4.96
N GLY A 337 -7.29 8.12 5.41
CA GLY A 337 -8.56 8.24 6.12
C GLY A 337 -9.19 6.89 6.42
N GLY A 338 -10.19 6.91 7.29
CA GLY A 338 -10.93 5.71 7.67
C GLY A 338 -12.17 6.00 8.49
N LEU A 339 -12.89 4.95 8.87
CA LEU A 339 -14.08 5.04 9.69
C LEU A 339 -13.86 4.30 11.01
N VAL A 340 -13.75 5.05 12.10
CA VAL A 340 -13.74 4.46 13.44
C VAL A 340 -15.18 4.12 13.83
N LEU A 341 -15.41 2.89 14.23
CA LEU A 341 -16.74 2.39 14.61
C LEU A 341 -17.04 2.75 16.08
N THR A 342 -17.25 4.05 16.34
CA THR A 342 -17.61 4.59 17.68
C THR A 342 -19.08 5.02 17.77
N GLY A 343 -19.88 4.79 16.73
CA GLY A 343 -21.27 5.27 16.62
C GLY A 343 -21.44 6.78 16.41
N GLU A 344 -20.40 7.60 16.63
CA GLU A 344 -20.51 9.07 16.63
C GLU A 344 -19.40 9.84 15.88
N ARG A 345 -18.27 9.22 15.50
CA ARG A 345 -17.10 9.95 14.92
C ARG A 345 -16.64 9.42 13.57
N LEU A 346 -16.34 10.35 12.65
CA LEU A 346 -15.61 10.07 11.41
C LEU A 346 -14.19 10.66 11.53
N HIS A 347 -13.17 9.87 11.19
CA HIS A 347 -11.77 10.30 11.26
C HIS A 347 -11.17 10.42 9.86
N ARG A 348 -10.56 11.56 9.56
CA ARG A 348 -9.69 11.71 8.38
C ARG A 348 -8.25 11.64 8.85
N PHE A 349 -7.44 10.78 8.26
CA PHE A 349 -6.02 10.67 8.59
C PHE A 349 -5.23 11.60 7.69
N GLU A 350 -4.75 12.72 8.21
CA GLU A 350 -3.88 13.58 7.43
C GLU A 350 -2.42 13.16 7.63
N TYR A 351 -1.86 12.48 6.63
CA TYR A 351 -0.43 12.19 6.57
C TYR A 351 0.28 13.33 5.81
N GLY A 352 1.00 14.18 6.52
CA GLY A 352 1.85 15.20 5.87
C GLY A 352 2.16 16.37 6.79
N ALA A 353 3.42 16.83 6.74
CA ALA A 353 3.94 17.89 7.61
C ALA A 353 3.42 19.30 7.31
N ASN A 354 2.59 19.52 6.28
CA ASN A 354 1.99 20.83 5.95
C ASN A 354 0.89 20.67 4.88
N LEU A 355 -0.36 20.45 5.29
CA LEU A 355 -1.51 20.69 4.41
C LEU A 355 -2.48 21.64 5.13
N THR A 356 -2.75 22.76 4.48
CA THR A 356 -3.54 23.86 5.00
C THR A 356 -4.96 23.41 5.31
N ARG A 357 -5.32 23.56 6.58
CA ARG A 357 -6.67 23.55 7.16
C ARG A 357 -7.69 24.14 6.18
N THR A 358 -8.52 23.28 5.57
CA THR A 358 -9.70 23.74 4.83
C THR A 358 -10.86 23.84 5.83
N ASN A 359 -11.48 25.02 5.90
CA ASN A 359 -12.36 25.46 6.98
C ASN A 359 -13.80 24.89 6.95
N ASP A 360 -14.06 23.77 6.27
CA ASP A 360 -15.43 23.28 6.10
C ASP A 360 -15.65 21.90 6.72
N LYS A 361 -16.47 21.90 7.79
CA LYS A 361 -17.16 20.78 8.49
C LYS A 361 -16.41 20.10 9.66
N PRO A 362 -17.13 19.52 10.65
CA PRO A 362 -16.55 18.95 11.86
C PRO A 362 -15.96 17.58 11.52
N VAL A 363 -14.78 17.60 10.92
CA VAL A 363 -13.92 16.42 10.78
C VAL A 363 -12.75 16.70 11.71
N ASP A 364 -12.61 15.91 12.77
CA ASP A 364 -11.43 15.98 13.63
C ASP A 364 -10.24 15.51 12.79
N THR A 365 -9.46 16.48 12.30
CA THR A 365 -8.23 16.25 11.56
C THR A 365 -7.19 15.67 12.51
N LEU A 366 -6.79 14.42 12.27
CA LEU A 366 -5.83 13.73 13.12
C LEU A 366 -4.39 13.98 12.67
N HIS A 367 -3.57 14.51 13.57
CA HIS A 367 -2.12 14.63 13.39
C HIS A 367 -1.43 13.33 13.83
N ILE A 368 -0.88 12.60 12.87
CA ILE A 368 0.04 11.49 13.13
C ILE A 368 1.46 12.10 13.17
N GLU A 369 1.88 12.59 14.35
CA GLU A 369 3.28 12.95 14.58
C GLU A 369 4.11 11.66 14.63
N HIS A 370 4.50 11.15 13.46
CA HIS A 370 5.67 10.27 13.39
C HIS A 370 6.84 11.11 12.92
N ASP A 371 7.98 10.89 13.56
CA ASP A 371 9.30 11.35 13.16
C ASP A 371 9.73 10.70 11.82
N ALA A 372 8.91 10.81 10.77
CA ALA A 372 9.18 10.23 9.48
C ALA A 372 10.46 10.82 8.85
N TRP A 373 10.87 12.01 9.27
CA TRP A 373 12.18 12.59 8.95
C TRP A 373 13.38 11.82 9.56
N LYS A 374 13.15 10.92 10.52
CA LYS A 374 14.14 9.99 11.08
C LYS A 374 14.19 8.64 10.36
N SER A 375 13.32 8.39 9.38
CA SER A 375 13.39 7.14 8.61
C SER A 375 14.48 7.24 7.55
N GLY A 376 15.47 6.35 7.59
CA GLY A 376 16.57 6.43 6.65
C GLY A 376 17.76 5.58 7.01
N ILE A 377 18.77 5.64 6.13
CA ILE A 377 20.02 4.90 6.26
C ILE A 377 21.16 5.90 6.37
N ARG A 378 21.98 5.75 7.40
CA ARG A 378 23.31 6.36 7.50
C ARG A 378 24.37 5.27 7.33
N HIS A 379 25.35 5.53 6.48
CA HIS A 379 26.42 4.62 6.16
C HIS A 379 27.77 5.33 6.25
N ASP A 380 28.64 4.85 7.13
CA ASP A 380 30.01 5.32 7.23
C ASP A 380 30.93 4.14 6.88
N ALA A 381 31.66 4.27 5.78
CA ALA A 381 32.51 3.21 5.24
C ALA A 381 33.95 3.66 5.08
N THR A 382 34.88 2.74 5.36
CA THR A 382 36.27 2.84 4.93
C THR A 382 36.57 1.68 4.00
N LEU A 383 37.10 1.98 2.83
CA LEU A 383 37.39 1.01 1.78
C LEU A 383 38.87 1.11 1.40
N TRP A 384 39.53 -0.03 1.25
CA TRP A 384 40.93 -0.16 0.83
C TRP A 384 40.96 -0.84 -0.53
N LEU A 385 41.39 -0.12 -1.56
CA LEU A 385 41.57 -0.68 -2.90
C LEU A 385 42.93 -1.36 -3.03
N ALA A 386 42.94 -2.45 -3.79
CA ALA A 386 44.15 -3.13 -4.23
C ALA A 386 44.49 -2.80 -5.69
N ASP A 387 45.73 -3.12 -6.08
CA ASP A 387 46.24 -2.90 -7.44
C ASP A 387 45.59 -3.80 -8.51
N ASP A 388 44.84 -4.82 -8.11
CA ASP A 388 44.08 -5.70 -9.01
C ASP A 388 42.61 -5.26 -9.21
N GLY A 389 42.21 -4.16 -8.55
CA GLY A 389 40.87 -3.59 -8.61
C GLY A 389 39.89 -4.18 -7.59
N SER A 390 40.32 -5.16 -6.79
CA SER A 390 39.57 -5.63 -5.64
C SER A 390 39.61 -4.62 -4.49
N ALA A 391 38.70 -4.77 -3.54
CA ALA A 391 38.61 -3.94 -2.37
C ALA A 391 38.12 -4.70 -1.14
N ILE A 392 38.63 -4.30 0.02
CA ILE A 392 38.07 -4.67 1.32
C ILE A 392 37.39 -3.42 1.88
N CYS A 393 36.17 -3.56 2.40
CA CYS A 393 35.44 -2.46 3.01
C CYS A 393 34.99 -2.80 4.44
N SER A 394 35.27 -1.91 5.38
CA SER A 394 34.62 -1.88 6.69
C SER A 394 33.50 -0.86 6.62
N SER A 395 32.27 -1.35 6.65
CA SER A 395 31.03 -0.58 6.58
C SER A 395 30.37 -0.52 7.97
N TYR A 396 29.92 0.67 8.38
CA TYR A 396 29.07 0.87 9.54
C TYR A 396 27.74 1.45 9.06
N VAL A 397 26.66 0.68 9.15
CA VAL A 397 25.33 1.09 8.71
C VAL A 397 24.44 1.28 9.93
N THR A 398 23.78 2.42 10.02
CA THR A 398 22.67 2.68 10.94
C THR A 398 21.39 2.84 10.14
N ILE A 399 20.41 1.99 10.42
CA ILE A 399 19.08 2.01 9.81
C ILE A 399 18.11 2.53 10.87
N SER A 400 17.30 3.52 10.54
CA SER A 400 16.43 4.22 11.49
C SER A 400 15.00 4.28 11.00
N GLY A 401 14.04 4.32 11.93
CA GLY A 401 12.62 4.46 11.66
C GLY A 401 12.05 3.29 10.85
N TYR A 402 11.22 3.61 9.85
CA TYR A 402 10.50 2.62 9.05
C TYR A 402 11.41 1.79 8.14
N GLU A 403 12.58 2.32 7.77
CA GLU A 403 13.56 1.55 7.01
C GLU A 403 13.99 0.30 7.79
N GLN A 404 14.05 0.35 9.13
CA GLN A 404 14.45 -0.81 9.93
C GLN A 404 13.52 -2.00 9.74
N ASP A 405 12.22 -1.76 9.77
CA ASP A 405 11.18 -2.80 9.68
C ASP A 405 11.15 -3.45 8.30
N ILE A 406 11.62 -2.75 7.26
CA ILE A 406 11.79 -3.31 5.91
C ILE A 406 12.89 -4.38 5.89
N PHE A 407 13.96 -4.21 6.68
CA PHE A 407 15.10 -5.13 6.69
C PHE A 407 15.00 -6.23 7.74
N SER A 408 14.28 -6.03 8.83
CA SER A 408 14.08 -7.06 9.85
C SER A 408 12.82 -6.83 10.68
N SER A 409 11.97 -7.86 10.72
CA SER A 409 10.81 -7.97 11.60
C SER A 409 11.21 -8.16 13.06
N ASP A 410 12.30 -8.89 13.29
CA ASP A 410 12.93 -9.08 14.59
C ASP A 410 14.04 -8.03 14.77
N ARG A 411 13.78 -7.05 15.64
CA ARG A 411 14.73 -5.97 15.91
C ARG A 411 15.96 -6.44 16.69
N GLU A 412 15.91 -7.60 17.34
CA GLU A 412 16.99 -8.16 18.16
C GLU A 412 17.88 -9.14 17.39
N ALA A 413 17.34 -9.79 16.35
CA ALA A 413 18.10 -10.66 15.48
C ALA A 413 19.05 -9.91 14.52
N THR A 414 20.14 -10.57 14.15
CA THR A 414 20.97 -10.14 13.02
C THR A 414 20.41 -10.77 11.74
N PRO A 415 20.03 -9.98 10.72
CA PRO A 415 19.52 -10.52 9.46
C PRO A 415 20.54 -11.40 8.75
N ASP A 416 20.05 -12.29 7.89
CA ASP A 416 20.92 -13.08 7.00
C ASP A 416 21.76 -12.16 6.10
N ALA A 417 22.98 -12.60 5.79
CA ALA A 417 23.90 -11.84 4.95
C ALA A 417 23.29 -11.48 3.59
N ASP A 418 22.49 -12.37 2.99
CA ASP A 418 21.83 -12.10 1.71
C ASP A 418 20.82 -10.94 1.78
N VAL A 419 20.14 -10.76 2.93
CA VAL A 419 19.25 -9.60 3.15
C VAL A 419 20.08 -8.32 3.29
N LEU A 420 21.20 -8.37 4.00
CA LEU A 420 22.09 -7.21 4.15
C LEU A 420 22.76 -6.79 2.84
N LYS A 421 22.92 -7.70 1.87
CA LYS A 421 23.43 -7.36 0.52
C LYS A 421 22.54 -6.33 -0.18
N ASP A 422 21.24 -6.24 0.13
CA ASP A 422 20.33 -5.25 -0.46
C ASP A 422 20.63 -3.80 -0.05
N LEU A 423 21.33 -3.58 1.06
CA LEU A 423 21.80 -2.25 1.47
C LEU A 423 22.78 -1.66 0.46
N PHE A 424 23.57 -2.50 -0.20
CA PHE A 424 24.66 -2.09 -1.07
C PHE A 424 24.22 -1.99 -2.53
N GLY A 425 23.22 -1.14 -2.78
CA GLY A 425 22.62 -0.96 -4.10
C GLY A 425 23.63 -0.65 -5.21
N ALA A 426 24.71 0.10 -4.91
CA ALA A 426 25.75 0.43 -5.89
C ALA A 426 26.59 -0.79 -6.31
N LEU A 427 26.60 -1.85 -5.48
CA LEU A 427 27.34 -3.08 -5.73
C LEU A 427 26.50 -4.15 -6.45
N LYS A 428 25.23 -3.89 -6.80
CA LYS A 428 24.35 -4.89 -7.44
C LYS A 428 24.88 -5.45 -8.77
N GLN A 429 25.74 -4.71 -9.46
CA GLN A 429 26.41 -5.13 -10.70
C GLN A 429 27.86 -5.58 -10.48
N LYS A 430 28.28 -5.72 -9.21
CA LYS A 430 29.63 -6.10 -8.79
C LYS A 430 29.60 -7.48 -8.12
N THR A 431 30.76 -8.13 -8.07
CA THR A 431 30.94 -9.37 -7.34
C THR A 431 31.44 -9.07 -5.94
N PHE A 432 30.61 -9.32 -4.92
CA PHE A 432 31.00 -9.07 -3.54
C PHE A 432 30.36 -10.04 -2.54
N ASP A 433 31.05 -10.21 -1.41
CA ASP A 433 30.62 -11.04 -0.30
C ASP A 433 30.72 -10.30 1.03
N ILE A 434 29.78 -10.60 1.92
CA ILE A 434 29.82 -10.18 3.31
C ILE A 434 30.60 -11.25 4.09
N VAL A 435 31.72 -10.85 4.68
CA VAL A 435 32.65 -11.74 5.40
C VAL A 435 32.35 -11.77 6.89
N GLU A 436 31.94 -10.64 7.44
CA GLU A 436 31.67 -10.47 8.87
C GLU A 436 30.49 -9.50 9.05
N VAL A 437 29.58 -9.84 9.97
CA VAL A 437 28.52 -8.94 10.43
C VAL A 437 28.56 -8.92 11.95
N THR A 438 28.58 -7.73 12.52
CA THR A 438 28.43 -7.53 13.96
C THR A 438 27.32 -6.51 14.19
N ARG A 439 26.26 -6.91 14.91
CA ARG A 439 25.25 -5.97 15.39
C ARG A 439 25.84 -5.15 16.52
N ASN A 440 25.67 -3.83 16.44
CA ASN A 440 26.10 -2.88 17.46
C ASN A 440 24.91 -2.38 18.26
N GLU A 441 25.18 -1.79 19.42
CA GLU A 441 24.14 -1.15 20.20
C GLU A 441 23.42 -0.05 19.39
N PRO A 442 22.10 0.06 19.57
CA PRO A 442 21.32 1.09 18.90
C PRO A 442 21.82 2.49 19.28
N VAL A 443 21.98 3.36 18.28
CA VAL A 443 22.41 4.76 18.50
C VAL A 443 21.26 5.58 19.11
N ASN A 444 20.02 5.14 18.88
CA ASN A 444 18.80 5.65 19.48
C ASN A 444 17.72 4.53 19.51
N PRO A 445 16.63 4.68 20.28
CA PRO A 445 15.62 3.63 20.46
C PRO A 445 14.98 3.10 19.16
N ASP A 446 14.97 3.89 18.09
CA ASP A 446 14.32 3.58 16.81
C ASP A 446 15.34 3.28 15.70
N SER A 447 16.49 2.70 16.05
CA SER A 447 17.55 2.38 15.10
C SER A 447 18.21 1.05 15.39
N VAL A 448 18.75 0.43 14.34
CA VAL A 448 19.68 -0.71 14.44
C VAL A 448 20.97 -0.37 13.73
N SER A 449 22.10 -0.83 14.26
CA SER A 449 23.41 -0.59 13.66
C SER A 449 24.18 -1.88 13.42
N TYR A 450 24.84 -1.97 12.28
CA TYR A 450 25.66 -3.11 11.88
C TYR A 450 27.05 -2.64 11.45
N ARG A 451 28.09 -3.33 11.94
CA ARG A 451 29.41 -3.32 11.31
C ARG A 451 29.46 -4.50 10.34
N ILE A 452 29.72 -4.22 9.07
CA ILE A 452 29.74 -5.18 7.97
C ILE A 452 31.12 -5.12 7.31
N VAL A 453 31.78 -6.27 7.16
CA VAL A 453 33.03 -6.38 6.39
C VAL A 453 32.71 -6.99 5.03
N LEU A 454 33.07 -6.29 3.97
CA LEU A 454 32.84 -6.69 2.58
C LEU A 454 34.15 -7.01 1.89
N ASN A 455 34.16 -8.08 1.10
CA ASN A 455 35.15 -8.31 0.05
C ASN A 455 34.49 -8.04 -1.31
N ILE A 456 35.04 -7.12 -2.08
CA ILE A 456 34.53 -6.71 -3.39
C ILE A 456 35.60 -7.07 -4.42
N SER A 457 35.27 -7.92 -5.38
CA SER A 457 36.28 -8.46 -6.30
C SER A 457 36.65 -7.51 -7.43
N ASP A 458 35.72 -6.63 -7.83
CA ASP A 458 35.82 -5.82 -9.04
C ASP A 458 35.36 -4.36 -8.81
N PHE A 459 35.77 -3.77 -7.67
CA PHE A 459 35.35 -2.42 -7.29
C PHE A 459 35.82 -1.35 -8.27
N SER A 460 37.07 -1.43 -8.75
CA SER A 460 37.63 -0.51 -9.74
C SER A 460 38.02 -1.20 -11.04
N THR A 461 38.03 -0.41 -12.11
CA THR A 461 38.59 -0.81 -13.41
C THR A 461 40.01 -0.25 -13.50
N ILE A 462 40.97 -1.10 -13.85
CA ILE A 462 42.38 -0.72 -13.98
C ILE A 462 42.86 -0.99 -15.40
N GLY A 463 43.55 -0.03 -16.02
CA GLY A 463 44.15 -0.20 -17.33
C GLY A 463 45.01 1.00 -17.75
N GLY A 464 46.20 0.73 -18.29
CA GLY A 464 47.09 1.77 -18.81
C GLY A 464 47.57 2.79 -17.76
N GLY A 465 47.77 2.34 -16.51
CA GLY A 465 48.14 3.21 -15.38
C GLY A 465 46.99 4.08 -14.85
N LEU A 466 45.76 3.85 -15.31
CA LEU A 466 44.55 4.53 -14.83
C LEU A 466 43.71 3.56 -14.00
N LEU A 467 43.32 4.00 -12.81
CA LEU A 467 42.30 3.38 -11.96
C LEU A 467 41.05 4.24 -12.02
N ALA A 468 39.89 3.62 -12.21
CA ALA A 468 38.59 4.29 -12.17
C ALA A 468 37.57 3.51 -11.33
N CYS A 469 36.85 4.20 -10.45
CA CYS A 469 35.77 3.62 -9.64
C CYS A 469 34.64 4.62 -9.39
N GLN A 470 33.46 4.10 -9.03
CA GLN A 470 32.35 4.93 -8.54
C GLN A 470 32.41 4.94 -7.01
N PRO A 471 32.62 6.09 -6.35
CA PRO A 471 32.81 6.15 -4.92
C PRO A 471 31.46 6.18 -4.17
N SER A 472 30.65 5.13 -4.35
CA SER A 472 29.42 4.90 -3.59
C SER A 472 29.20 3.41 -3.37
N LEU A 473 28.57 3.04 -2.25
CA LEU A 473 28.26 1.66 -1.89
C LEU A 473 26.74 1.46 -1.72
N LEU A 474 26.02 2.44 -1.17
CA LEU A 474 24.57 2.33 -0.92
C LEU A 474 23.70 2.54 -2.16
N TRP A 475 23.85 3.69 -2.84
CA TRP A 475 22.84 4.13 -3.80
C TRP A 475 23.05 3.44 -5.16
N SER A 476 22.05 2.71 -5.66
CA SER A 476 22.19 1.90 -6.88
C SER A 476 22.50 2.68 -8.16
N GLY A 477 22.33 4.00 -8.14
CA GLY A 477 22.53 4.82 -9.33
C GLY A 477 21.49 4.55 -10.42
N GLU A 478 20.44 3.77 -10.15
CA GLU A 478 19.37 3.53 -11.12
C GLU A 478 18.35 4.66 -11.07
N ASN A 479 18.13 5.32 -12.21
CA ASN A 479 17.05 6.29 -12.33
C ASN A 479 15.75 5.56 -12.72
N ARG A 480 14.81 5.45 -11.77
CA ARG A 480 13.47 4.89 -12.02
C ARG A 480 12.48 5.91 -12.58
N LEU A 481 12.80 7.20 -12.57
CA LEU A 481 11.96 8.29 -13.07
C LEU A 481 12.48 8.78 -14.44
N THR A 482 12.24 7.98 -15.48
CA THR A 482 12.75 8.24 -16.85
C THR A 482 11.72 8.88 -17.77
N ASN A 483 10.42 8.72 -17.50
CA ASN A 483 9.35 9.26 -18.34
C ASN A 483 9.40 10.79 -18.39
N GLU A 484 9.13 11.40 -19.54
CA GLU A 484 9.08 12.86 -19.67
C GLU A 484 7.87 13.46 -18.95
N LYS A 485 6.73 12.79 -19.05
CA LYS A 485 5.46 13.16 -18.41
C LYS A 485 4.92 11.97 -17.64
N ARG A 486 4.07 12.26 -16.66
CA ARG A 486 3.37 11.26 -15.87
C ARG A 486 1.90 11.58 -15.73
N GLN A 487 1.10 10.53 -15.64
CA GLN A 487 -0.32 10.63 -15.32
C GLN A 487 -0.55 10.53 -13.81
N PHE A 488 0.30 9.76 -13.12
CA PHE A 488 0.17 9.47 -11.70
C PHE A 488 1.10 10.37 -10.86
N PRO A 489 0.69 10.73 -9.63
CA PRO A 489 1.59 11.35 -8.68
C PRO A 489 2.75 10.42 -8.34
N VAL A 490 3.85 11.01 -7.88
CA VAL A 490 4.95 10.26 -7.24
C VAL A 490 4.60 10.08 -5.78
N ASP A 491 4.51 8.82 -5.35
CA ASP A 491 4.25 8.40 -3.98
C ASP A 491 5.39 7.54 -3.46
N LEU A 492 6.22 8.11 -2.60
CA LEU A 492 7.38 7.49 -1.97
C LEU A 492 7.04 6.80 -0.64
N TYR A 493 5.74 6.73 -0.27
CA TYR A 493 5.19 6.19 0.98
C TYR A 493 5.58 6.94 2.27
N LEU A 494 6.84 7.33 2.42
CA LEU A 494 7.34 8.08 3.58
C LEU A 494 8.45 9.07 3.19
N PRO A 495 8.58 10.20 3.91
CA PRO A 495 9.80 10.98 3.93
C PRO A 495 10.98 10.10 4.35
N SER A 496 12.13 10.23 3.70
CA SER A 496 13.29 9.39 3.97
C SER A 496 14.61 10.11 3.72
N PHE A 497 15.69 9.58 4.29
CA PHE A 497 17.04 10.05 4.02
C PHE A 497 18.03 8.90 3.76
N PHE A 498 19.05 9.20 2.97
CA PHE A 498 20.21 8.35 2.72
C PHE A 498 21.46 9.22 2.89
N SER A 499 22.33 8.82 3.81
CA SER A 499 23.56 9.54 4.12
C SER A 499 24.72 8.57 4.03
N GLU A 500 25.71 8.86 3.19
CA GLU A 500 26.89 8.03 2.99
C GLU A 500 28.16 8.86 3.18
N THR A 501 29.05 8.42 4.07
CA THR A 501 30.44 8.86 4.12
C THR A 501 31.31 7.68 3.68
N LEU A 502 31.93 7.77 2.50
CA LEU A 502 32.91 6.80 2.03
C LEU A 502 34.33 7.37 2.11
N VAL A 503 35.21 6.73 2.87
CA VAL A 503 36.65 6.98 2.84
C VAL A 503 37.29 5.92 1.95
N LEU A 504 37.82 6.37 0.82
CA LEU A 504 38.44 5.57 -0.21
C LEU A 504 39.96 5.65 -0.08
N ASN A 505 40.62 4.59 0.36
CA ASN A 505 42.08 4.50 0.37
C ASN A 505 42.55 3.87 -0.94
N LEU A 506 43.36 4.62 -1.70
CA LEU A 506 43.95 4.17 -2.95
C LEU A 506 45.17 3.25 -2.68
N PRO A 507 45.52 2.37 -3.62
CA PRO A 507 46.80 1.66 -3.54
C PRO A 507 47.95 2.67 -3.54
N GLY A 508 49.05 2.36 -2.84
CA GLY A 508 50.15 3.31 -2.62
C GLY A 508 50.86 3.82 -3.90
N THR A 509 50.65 3.14 -5.02
CA THR A 509 51.13 3.45 -6.37
C THR A 509 50.28 4.49 -7.10
N TYR A 510 49.08 4.80 -6.61
CA TYR A 510 48.13 5.69 -7.29
C TYR A 510 47.90 7.00 -6.54
N LYS A 511 47.73 8.09 -7.29
CA LYS A 511 47.20 9.36 -6.77
C LYS A 511 45.95 9.81 -7.49
N THR A 512 45.04 10.46 -6.77
CA THR A 512 43.80 11.01 -7.33
C THR A 512 44.10 11.94 -8.51
N ALA A 513 43.40 11.73 -9.63
CA ALA A 513 43.52 12.52 -10.84
C ALA A 513 42.23 13.32 -11.12
N THR A 514 41.07 12.65 -11.15
CA THR A 514 39.75 13.29 -11.30
C THR A 514 38.87 12.94 -10.12
N LEU A 515 38.22 13.96 -9.57
CA LEU A 515 37.31 13.82 -8.45
C LEU A 515 35.87 14.11 -8.88
N PRO A 516 34.89 13.45 -8.26
CA PRO A 516 33.50 13.85 -8.41
C PRO A 516 33.29 15.29 -7.93
N SER A 517 32.34 15.99 -8.53
CA SER A 517 32.11 17.42 -8.24
C SER A 517 31.41 17.66 -6.90
N ASN A 518 31.75 18.73 -6.19
CA ASN A 518 30.93 19.16 -5.05
C ASN A 518 29.56 19.65 -5.53
N ILE A 519 28.48 19.21 -4.89
CA ILE A 519 27.10 19.57 -5.27
C ILE A 519 26.32 19.93 -4.01
N SER A 520 25.49 20.97 -4.11
CA SER A 520 24.47 21.30 -3.11
C SER A 520 23.21 21.74 -3.83
N GLN A 521 22.14 20.99 -3.65
CA GLN A 521 20.80 21.28 -4.13
C GLN A 521 19.83 21.06 -2.96
N ILE A 522 19.31 22.16 -2.43
CA ILE A 522 18.41 22.14 -1.28
C ILE A 522 17.14 22.89 -1.66
N THR A 523 16.01 22.21 -1.53
CA THR A 523 14.67 22.79 -1.63
C THR A 523 13.91 22.55 -0.32
N PRO A 524 12.72 23.14 -0.14
CA PRO A 524 11.84 22.81 0.99
C PRO A 524 11.52 21.31 1.08
N ASP A 525 11.48 20.60 -0.06
CA ASP A 525 10.96 19.24 -0.16
C ASP A 525 12.04 18.17 -0.41
N LEU A 526 13.18 18.57 -0.97
CA LEU A 526 14.22 17.69 -1.47
C LEU A 526 15.59 18.22 -1.05
N LEU A 527 16.53 17.34 -0.73
CA LEU A 527 17.92 17.70 -0.50
C LEU A 527 18.84 16.69 -1.15
N PHE A 528 19.79 17.19 -1.93
CA PHE A 528 20.93 16.44 -2.42
C PHE A 528 22.20 17.24 -2.18
N SER A 529 23.16 16.66 -1.47
CA SER A 529 24.49 17.24 -1.34
C SER A 529 25.57 16.18 -1.52
N ARG A 530 26.68 16.60 -2.12
CA ARG A 530 27.92 15.84 -2.18
C ARG A 530 29.09 16.76 -1.86
N ALA A 531 29.93 16.33 -0.93
CA ALA A 531 31.22 16.95 -0.64
C ALA A 531 32.34 15.92 -0.79
N VAL A 532 33.39 16.30 -1.50
CA VAL A 532 34.60 15.49 -1.72
C VAL A 532 35.77 16.21 -1.07
N LEU A 533 36.45 15.51 -0.17
CA LEU A 533 37.70 15.94 0.46
C LEU A 533 38.78 14.96 0.06
N THR A 534 39.99 15.44 -0.23
CA THR A 534 41.10 14.58 -0.62
C THR A 534 42.32 14.80 0.23
N ASP A 535 43.06 13.73 0.46
CA ASP A 535 44.46 13.79 0.87
C ASP A 535 45.35 13.17 -0.23
N ALA A 536 46.62 12.91 0.08
CA ALA A 536 47.59 12.41 -0.89
C ALA A 536 47.21 11.05 -1.51
N ASN A 537 46.63 10.14 -0.72
CA ASN A 537 46.37 8.74 -1.09
C ASN A 537 44.94 8.28 -0.75
N SER A 538 44.06 9.20 -0.36
CA SER A 538 42.68 8.91 -0.01
C SER A 538 41.72 9.99 -0.48
N ALA A 539 40.46 9.60 -0.69
CA ALA A 539 39.36 10.50 -0.96
C ALA A 539 38.20 10.19 -0.01
N ARG A 540 37.68 11.21 0.67
CA ARG A 540 36.46 11.14 1.47
C ARG A 540 35.31 11.76 0.68
N VAL A 541 34.32 10.94 0.35
CA VAL A 541 33.10 11.35 -0.35
C VAL A 541 31.93 11.29 0.62
N MET A 542 31.27 12.42 0.83
CA MET A 542 30.10 12.57 1.70
C MET A 542 28.88 12.89 0.84
N THR A 543 27.90 11.99 0.79
CA THR A 543 26.70 12.11 -0.02
C THR A 543 25.46 12.10 0.88
N ASN A 544 24.54 13.05 0.69
CA ASN A 544 23.25 13.07 1.38
C ASN A 544 22.13 13.23 0.36
N VAL A 545 21.13 12.37 0.44
CA VAL A 545 19.88 12.43 -0.32
C VAL A 545 18.74 12.41 0.69
N MET A 546 17.77 13.31 0.56
CA MET A 546 16.61 13.35 1.46
C MET A 546 15.35 13.76 0.71
N PHE A 547 14.30 12.98 0.92
CA PHE A 547 12.93 13.28 0.53
C PHE A 547 12.19 13.76 1.79
N LYS A 548 11.95 15.07 1.89
CA LYS A 548 11.31 15.67 3.07
C LYS A 548 9.78 15.52 3.04
N ARG A 549 9.23 15.19 1.86
CA ARG A 549 7.84 14.75 1.67
C ARG A 549 7.81 13.50 0.79
N PHE A 550 6.72 12.77 0.88
CA PHE A 550 6.53 11.51 0.17
C PHE A 550 5.61 11.61 -1.05
N PHE A 551 4.78 12.67 -1.15
CA PHE A 551 3.77 12.80 -2.20
C PHE A 551 4.00 14.04 -3.07
N PHE A 552 4.02 13.85 -4.39
CA PHE A 552 4.20 14.91 -5.38
C PHE A 552 3.15 14.77 -6.48
N HIS A 553 2.39 15.84 -6.74
CA HIS A 553 1.37 15.83 -7.78
C HIS A 553 2.00 15.73 -9.19
N PRO A 554 1.25 15.27 -10.21
CA PRO A 554 1.77 15.18 -11.59
C PRO A 554 2.36 16.51 -12.12
N GLY A 555 1.82 17.66 -11.70
CA GLY A 555 2.36 18.98 -12.06
C GLY A 555 3.74 19.29 -11.46
N GLU A 556 4.12 18.62 -10.38
CA GLU A 556 5.41 18.77 -9.68
C GLU A 556 6.44 17.75 -10.16
N TYR A 557 6.02 16.75 -10.95
CA TYR A 557 6.86 15.67 -11.44
C TYR A 557 8.18 16.13 -12.09
N PRO A 558 8.22 17.20 -12.93
CA PRO A 558 9.48 17.65 -13.51
C PRO A 558 10.57 17.93 -12.47
N VAL A 559 10.21 18.51 -11.32
CA VAL A 559 11.14 18.83 -10.23
C VAL A 559 11.72 17.55 -9.63
N VAL A 560 10.87 16.56 -9.36
CA VAL A 560 11.27 15.27 -8.76
C VAL A 560 12.12 14.45 -9.73
N ARG A 561 11.71 14.39 -11.00
CA ARG A 561 12.44 13.72 -12.07
C ARG A 561 13.84 14.31 -12.24
N ASP A 562 13.95 15.63 -12.29
CA ASP A 562 15.24 16.32 -12.47
C ASP A 562 16.13 16.14 -11.23
N PHE A 563 15.54 16.09 -10.02
CA PHE A 563 16.24 15.73 -8.80
C PHE A 563 16.80 14.30 -8.86
N TYR A 564 15.99 13.30 -9.18
CA TYR A 564 16.43 11.91 -9.34
C TYR A 564 17.52 11.78 -10.39
N LYS A 565 17.32 12.40 -11.56
CA LYS A 565 18.32 12.43 -12.64
C LYS A 565 19.65 12.99 -12.14
N LYS A 566 19.62 14.07 -11.35
CA LYS A 566 20.82 14.70 -10.80
C LYS A 566 21.49 13.83 -9.73
N VAL A 567 20.73 13.23 -8.81
CA VAL A 567 21.27 12.27 -7.83
C VAL A 567 21.96 11.12 -8.55
N THR A 568 21.24 10.46 -9.47
CA THR A 568 21.76 9.34 -10.27
C THR A 568 22.99 9.71 -11.08
N SER A 569 22.97 10.82 -11.83
CA SER A 569 24.13 11.21 -12.63
C SER A 569 25.34 11.51 -11.75
N SER A 570 25.12 12.08 -10.57
CA SER A 570 26.19 12.45 -9.65
C SER A 570 26.78 11.21 -8.98
N VAL A 571 25.97 10.30 -8.45
CA VAL A 571 26.46 9.05 -7.83
C VAL A 571 27.25 8.20 -8.83
N ASN A 572 26.92 8.28 -10.12
CA ASN A 572 27.66 7.59 -11.18
C ASN A 572 28.93 8.31 -11.67
N GLU A 573 29.25 9.51 -11.18
CA GLU A 573 30.52 10.18 -11.50
C GLU A 573 31.71 9.37 -10.98
N SER A 574 32.67 9.10 -11.87
CA SER A 574 33.85 8.34 -11.52
C SER A 574 34.86 9.19 -10.75
N LEU A 575 35.48 8.57 -9.75
CA LEU A 575 36.79 8.97 -9.26
C LEU A 575 37.84 8.24 -10.09
N THR A 576 38.86 8.98 -10.54
CA THR A 576 40.00 8.39 -11.24
C THR A 576 41.31 8.69 -10.52
N ALA A 577 42.26 7.76 -10.62
CA ALA A 577 43.60 7.90 -10.08
C ALA A 577 44.62 7.40 -11.11
N THR A 578 45.80 8.00 -11.12
CA THR A 578 46.90 7.64 -12.02
C THR A 578 48.06 7.05 -11.24
N GLU A 579 48.64 5.99 -11.79
CA GLU A 579 49.88 5.38 -11.31
C GLU A 579 51.02 6.40 -11.38
N GLN A 580 51.83 6.50 -10.32
CA GLN A 580 52.94 7.47 -10.21
C GLN A 580 54.31 6.83 -10.43
#